data_AF-A0A6A6CH03-F1
#
_entry.id   AF-A0A6A6CH03-F1
#
_cell.length_a   1.000
_cell.length_b   1.000
_cell.length_c   1.000
_cell.angle_alpha   90.00
_cell.angle_beta   90.00
_cell.angle_gamma   90.00
#
_symmetry.space_group_name_H-M   'P 1'
#
loop_
_entity.id
_entity.type
_entity.pdbx_description
1 polymer ?
#
loop_
_entity_poly.entity_id
_entity_poly.type
_entity_poly.pdbx_seq_one_letter_code
_entity_poly.pdbx_strand_id
1 'polypeptide(L)'
;MSAEEVEEDFRTGNLSLYVIAQWAIPLLKRSDHPSPSFFVTNSHFPEDPLPEVLSLGMSKASQQNLFISLNKAFGKEVHFGVVKACGIVNPTKKHLNPTNIAEKAVQLYEQRKGKWQLMVEVRE
;
A
#
# COMPACT_ATOMS: atom_id res chain seq x y z
N MET A 1 -6.85 20.28 -13.80
CA MET A 1 -5.81 19.25 -13.71
C MET A 1 -5.13 19.13 -15.06
N SER A 2 -3.85 19.42 -15.14
CA SER A 2 -3.05 19.29 -16.37
C SER A 2 -2.40 17.91 -16.45
N ALA A 3 -1.81 17.58 -17.59
CA ALA A 3 -1.08 16.32 -17.76
C ALA A 3 0.19 16.27 -16.89
N GLU A 4 0.82 17.42 -16.66
CA GLU A 4 2.02 17.56 -15.85
C GLU A 4 1.73 17.28 -14.36
N GLU A 5 0.60 17.75 -13.84
CA GLU A 5 0.17 17.44 -12.46
C GLU A 5 -0.06 15.93 -12.28
N VAL A 6 -0.65 15.26 -13.28
CA VAL A 6 -0.82 13.79 -13.27
C VAL A 6 0.52 13.07 -13.32
N GLU A 7 1.46 13.55 -14.13
CA GLU A 7 2.82 12.97 -14.20
C GLU A 7 3.55 13.09 -12.87
N GLU A 8 3.46 14.25 -12.21
CA GLU A 8 4.08 14.50 -10.90
C GLU A 8 3.52 13.57 -9.82
N ASP A 9 2.19 13.43 -9.76
CA ASP A 9 1.51 12.51 -8.84
C ASP A 9 1.91 11.05 -9.10
N PHE A 10 2.05 10.65 -10.37
CA PHE A 10 2.46 9.31 -10.73
C PHE A 10 3.93 9.04 -10.36
N ARG A 11 4.82 10.01 -10.63
CA ARG A 11 6.23 9.93 -10.28
C ARG A 11 6.40 9.77 -8.76
N THR A 12 5.63 10.54 -8.00
CA THR A 12 5.65 10.52 -6.54
C THR A 12 5.03 9.25 -5.97
N GLY A 13 3.87 8.81 -6.44
CA GLY A 13 3.13 7.69 -5.85
C GLY A 13 3.53 6.29 -6.37
N ASN A 14 3.98 6.21 -7.62
CA ASN A 14 4.19 4.94 -8.31
C ASN A 14 5.66 4.71 -8.69
N LEU A 15 6.30 5.67 -9.36
CA LEU A 15 7.68 5.48 -9.81
C LEU A 15 8.63 5.37 -8.61
N SER A 16 8.47 6.24 -7.61
CA SER A 16 9.25 6.14 -6.36
C SER A 16 9.08 4.77 -5.69
N LEU A 17 7.85 4.26 -5.60
CA LEU A 17 7.56 2.95 -5.01
C LEU A 17 8.22 1.82 -5.80
N TYR A 18 8.20 1.90 -7.13
CA TYR A 18 8.86 0.92 -7.98
C TYR A 18 10.38 0.93 -7.78
N VAL A 19 11.02 2.10 -7.71
CA VAL A 19 12.46 2.24 -7.42
C VAL A 19 12.80 1.67 -6.04
N ILE A 20 11.98 1.97 -5.02
CA ILE A 20 12.14 1.39 -3.68
C ILE A 20 12.02 -0.13 -3.74
N ALA A 21 11.06 -0.67 -4.50
CA ALA A 21 10.87 -2.11 -4.64
C ALA A 21 12.09 -2.80 -5.27
N GLN A 22 12.68 -2.20 -6.31
CA GLN A 22 13.90 -2.72 -6.96
C GLN A 22 15.07 -2.84 -5.97
N TRP A 23 15.19 -1.90 -5.04
CA TRP A 23 16.22 -1.92 -3.99
C TRP A 23 15.87 -2.86 -2.82
N ALA A 24 14.65 -2.76 -2.30
CA ALA A 24 14.24 -3.42 -1.06
C ALA A 24 13.98 -4.92 -1.23
N ILE A 25 13.33 -5.35 -2.33
CA ILE A 25 12.95 -6.76 -2.51
C ILE A 25 14.17 -7.69 -2.48
N PRO A 26 15.29 -7.42 -3.19
CA PRO A 26 16.47 -8.27 -3.10
C PRO A 26 17.04 -8.38 -1.69
N LEU A 27 16.98 -7.32 -0.88
CA LEU A 27 17.43 -7.31 0.51
C LEU A 27 16.52 -8.14 1.40
N LEU A 28 15.20 -7.95 1.26
CA LEU A 28 14.19 -8.68 2.02
C LEU A 28 14.22 -10.18 1.73
N LYS A 29 14.43 -10.58 0.46
CA LYS A 29 14.58 -11.99 0.07
C LYS A 29 15.79 -12.69 0.70
N ARG A 30 16.85 -11.95 1.04
CA ARG A 30 18.06 -12.47 1.68
C ARG A 30 18.05 -12.31 3.20
N SER A 31 17.01 -11.71 3.76
CA SER A 31 16.90 -11.49 5.19
C SER A 31 16.58 -12.79 5.92
N ASP A 32 17.24 -13.02 7.06
CA ASP A 32 16.89 -14.10 7.99
C ASP A 32 15.72 -13.73 8.91
N HIS A 33 15.12 -12.54 8.73
CA HIS A 33 13.98 -12.10 9.51
C HIS A 33 12.77 -13.04 9.27
N PRO A 34 12.01 -13.44 10.30
CA PRO A 34 10.88 -14.37 10.15
C PRO A 34 9.72 -13.84 9.30
N SER A 35 9.63 -12.51 9.12
CA SER A 35 8.60 -11.83 8.34
C SER A 35 9.20 -10.64 7.57
N PRO A 36 10.01 -10.87 6.52
CA PRO A 36 10.61 -9.78 5.75
C PRO A 36 9.48 -9.11 4.95
N SER A 37 9.10 -7.91 5.38
CA SER A 37 7.85 -7.28 4.95
C SER A 37 8.09 -6.02 4.13
N PHE A 38 7.28 -5.84 3.08
CA PHE A 38 7.26 -4.63 2.26
C PHE A 38 5.82 -4.14 2.14
N PHE A 39 5.51 -3.04 2.83
CA PHE A 39 4.14 -2.54 2.98
C PHE A 39 3.97 -1.15 2.36
N VAL A 40 2.74 -0.86 1.91
CA VAL A 40 2.35 0.44 1.39
C VAL A 40 0.98 0.84 1.91
N THR A 41 0.74 2.14 2.08
CA THR A 41 -0.59 2.68 2.38
C THR A 41 -1.33 3.04 1.09
N ASN A 42 -2.60 2.67 1.02
CA ASN A 42 -3.46 2.98 -0.12
C ASN A 42 -4.85 3.45 0.38
N SER A 43 -5.82 3.50 -0.51
CA SER A 43 -7.17 4.04 -0.32
C SER A 43 -8.21 3.12 -0.96
N HIS A 44 -9.46 3.57 -0.95
CA HIS A 44 -10.58 2.92 -1.64
C HIS A 44 -10.69 3.33 -3.12
N PHE A 45 -9.96 4.34 -3.58
CA PHE A 45 -10.07 4.86 -4.94
C PHE A 45 -9.77 3.86 -6.09
N PRO A 46 -8.96 2.79 -5.90
CA PRO A 46 -8.86 1.76 -6.92
C PRO A 46 -10.18 1.06 -7.22
N GLU A 47 -11.07 0.96 -6.23
CA GLU A 47 -12.37 0.29 -6.35
C GLU A 47 -13.53 1.28 -6.52
N ASP A 48 -13.43 2.46 -5.91
CA ASP A 48 -14.49 3.47 -5.85
C ASP A 48 -13.89 4.86 -6.17
N PRO A 49 -13.64 5.15 -7.46
CA PRO A 49 -12.99 6.38 -7.88
C PRO A 49 -13.91 7.61 -7.74
N LEU A 50 -13.34 8.72 -7.27
CA LEU A 50 -14.05 10.01 -7.16
C LEU A 50 -13.58 10.98 -8.27
N PRO A 51 -14.49 11.54 -9.09
CA PRO A 51 -14.13 12.46 -10.18
C PRO A 51 -13.32 13.68 -9.74
N GLU A 52 -13.58 14.19 -8.53
CA GLU A 52 -12.93 15.39 -7.98
C GLU A 52 -11.44 15.19 -7.67
N VAL A 53 -11.00 13.94 -7.55
CA VAL A 53 -9.60 13.55 -7.23
C VAL A 53 -9.06 12.56 -8.26
N LEU A 54 -9.34 12.80 -9.55
CA LEU A 54 -9.03 11.87 -10.64
C LEU A 54 -7.56 11.42 -10.71
N SER A 55 -6.58 12.33 -10.58
CA SER A 55 -5.15 11.97 -10.61
C SER A 55 -4.77 11.07 -9.45
N LEU A 56 -5.25 11.41 -8.25
CA LEU A 56 -5.05 10.59 -7.07
C LEU A 56 -5.66 9.19 -7.26
N GLY A 57 -6.87 9.09 -7.80
CA GLY A 57 -7.53 7.81 -8.10
C GLY A 57 -6.72 6.96 -9.08
N MET A 58 -6.26 7.53 -10.19
CA MET A 58 -5.37 6.87 -11.15
C MET A 58 -4.06 6.40 -10.49
N SER A 59 -3.43 7.27 -9.71
CA SER A 59 -2.18 6.98 -9.02
C SER A 59 -2.36 5.85 -8.00
N LYS A 60 -3.43 5.85 -7.22
CA LYS A 60 -3.74 4.79 -6.23
C LYS A 60 -4.12 3.46 -6.88
N ALA A 61 -4.86 3.48 -8.00
CA ALA A 61 -5.20 2.29 -8.77
C ALA A 61 -3.94 1.62 -9.34
N SER A 62 -3.06 2.41 -9.96
CA SER A 62 -1.75 1.95 -10.44
C SER A 62 -0.90 1.41 -9.29
N GLN A 63 -0.86 2.12 -8.15
CA GLN A 63 -0.06 1.72 -6.99
C GLN A 63 -0.49 0.36 -6.46
N GLN A 64 -1.82 0.13 -6.37
CA GLN A 64 -2.38 -1.16 -5.99
C GLN A 64 -2.02 -2.26 -7.01
N ASN A 65 -2.17 -1.98 -8.31
CA ASN A 65 -1.86 -2.95 -9.35
C ASN A 65 -0.38 -3.37 -9.32
N LEU A 66 0.53 -2.41 -9.16
CA LEU A 66 1.95 -2.65 -8.98
C LEU A 66 2.21 -3.59 -7.79
N PHE A 67 1.61 -3.29 -6.63
CA PHE A 67 1.82 -4.10 -5.43
C PHE A 67 1.26 -5.52 -5.54
N ILE A 68 0.07 -5.69 -6.15
CA ILE A 68 -0.48 -7.01 -6.45
C ILE A 68 0.47 -7.80 -7.36
N SER A 69 1.04 -7.15 -8.37
CA SER A 69 1.95 -7.78 -9.31
C SER A 69 3.25 -8.21 -8.63
N LEU A 70 3.84 -7.36 -7.78
CA LEU A 70 5.01 -7.71 -6.98
C LEU A 70 4.73 -8.86 -6.01
N ASN A 71 3.57 -8.86 -5.35
CA ASN A 71 3.16 -9.98 -4.49
C ASN A 71 2.98 -11.28 -5.27
N LYS A 72 2.42 -11.25 -6.48
CA LYS A 72 2.33 -12.44 -7.34
C LYS A 72 3.72 -12.99 -7.70
N ALA A 73 4.69 -12.11 -7.92
CA ALA A 73 6.05 -12.49 -8.27
C ALA A 73 6.88 -12.99 -7.07
N PHE A 74 6.75 -12.36 -5.90
CA PHE A 74 7.69 -12.52 -4.78
C PHE A 74 7.01 -12.84 -3.43
N GLY A 75 5.69 -12.97 -3.38
CA GLY A 75 4.90 -13.11 -2.15
C GLY A 75 5.12 -14.40 -1.34
N LYS A 76 5.83 -15.38 -1.91
CA LYS A 76 6.28 -16.59 -1.19
C LYS A 76 7.48 -16.30 -0.28
N GLU A 77 8.24 -15.27 -0.61
CA GLU A 77 9.54 -14.95 -0.02
C GLU A 77 9.46 -13.69 0.82
N VAL A 78 8.73 -12.69 0.34
CA VAL A 78 8.53 -11.38 0.98
C VAL A 78 7.05 -11.21 1.31
N HIS A 79 6.77 -10.69 2.50
CA HIS A 79 5.42 -10.38 2.92
C HIS A 79 4.98 -9.02 2.37
N PHE A 80 4.06 -9.03 1.40
CA PHE A 80 3.48 -7.80 0.87
C PHE A 80 2.19 -7.47 1.61
N GLY A 81 2.02 -6.19 1.94
CA GLY A 81 0.84 -5.69 2.63
C GLY A 81 0.41 -4.31 2.13
N VAL A 82 -0.89 -4.13 1.95
CA VAL A 82 -1.54 -2.87 1.60
C VAL A 82 -2.50 -2.49 2.72
N VAL A 83 -2.20 -1.38 3.39
CA VAL A 83 -3.08 -0.83 4.44
C VAL A 83 -3.93 0.27 3.80
N LYS A 84 -5.22 0.00 3.60
CA LYS A 84 -6.14 0.95 2.96
C LYS A 84 -6.83 1.83 4.00
N ALA A 85 -6.55 3.12 3.96
CA ALA A 85 -7.32 4.12 4.70
C ALA A 85 -8.49 4.59 3.81
N CYS A 86 -9.69 4.09 4.07
CA CYS A 86 -10.86 4.29 3.22
C CYS A 86 -11.69 5.50 3.69
N GLY A 87 -11.08 6.68 3.67
CA GLY A 87 -11.73 7.94 4.01
C GLY A 87 -10.77 8.96 4.59
N ILE A 88 -11.30 10.08 5.08
CA ILE A 88 -10.50 11.14 5.72
C ILE A 88 -9.97 10.63 7.06
N VAL A 89 -8.65 10.68 7.24
CA VAL A 89 -7.98 10.32 8.50
C VAL A 89 -7.99 11.51 9.45
N ASN A 90 -8.41 11.29 10.70
CA ASN A 90 -8.41 12.32 11.73
C ASN A 90 -8.13 11.69 13.11
N PRO A 91 -7.26 12.29 13.96
CA PRO A 91 -6.96 11.75 15.29
C PRO A 91 -8.17 11.52 16.21
N THR A 92 -9.28 12.24 16.00
CA THR A 92 -10.49 12.12 16.83
C THR A 92 -11.49 11.08 16.33
N LYS A 93 -11.28 10.50 15.14
CA LYS A 93 -12.18 9.48 14.59
C LYS A 93 -12.07 8.17 15.32
N LYS A 94 -13.18 7.45 15.40
CA LYS A 94 -13.25 6.17 16.13
C LYS A 94 -12.38 5.11 15.46
N HIS A 95 -12.42 5.04 14.13
CA HIS A 95 -11.75 4.00 13.36
C HIS A 95 -10.65 4.57 12.44
N LEU A 96 -10.96 5.60 11.64
CA LEU A 96 -10.02 6.25 10.71
C LEU A 96 -9.12 7.28 11.41
N ASN A 97 -8.34 6.83 12.39
CA ASN A 97 -7.30 7.62 13.05
C ASN A 97 -5.90 6.99 12.85
N PRO A 98 -4.81 7.76 13.03
CA PRO A 98 -3.46 7.26 12.80
C PRO A 98 -3.09 6.04 13.65
N THR A 99 -3.51 6.00 14.92
CA THR A 99 -3.21 4.90 15.85
C THR A 99 -3.80 3.59 15.34
N ASN A 100 -5.09 3.59 14.99
CA ASN A 100 -5.76 2.39 14.50
C ASN A 100 -5.19 1.93 13.14
N ILE A 101 -4.81 2.85 12.26
CA ILE A 101 -4.16 2.49 10.99
C ILE A 101 -2.81 1.82 11.24
N ALA A 102 -2.02 2.35 12.19
CA ALA A 102 -0.76 1.75 12.59
C ALA A 102 -0.98 0.35 13.21
N GLU A 103 -1.97 0.19 14.08
CA GLU A 103 -2.33 -1.11 14.65
C GLU A 103 -2.70 -2.13 13.55
N LYS A 104 -3.40 -1.70 12.50
CA LYS A 104 -3.72 -2.56 11.36
C LYS A 104 -2.48 -2.96 10.56
N ALA A 105 -1.52 -2.05 10.41
CA ALA A 105 -0.23 -2.37 9.80
C ALA A 105 0.56 -3.40 10.65
N VAL A 106 0.57 -3.24 11.98
CA VAL A 106 1.23 -4.19 12.90
C VAL A 106 0.53 -5.56 12.88
N GLN A 107 -0.80 -5.58 12.96
CA GLN A 107 -1.59 -6.82 12.86
C GLN A 107 -1.32 -7.56 11.55
N LEU A 108 -1.14 -6.82 10.45
CA LEU A 108 -0.74 -7.40 9.19
C LEU A 108 0.66 -8.01 9.32
N TYR A 109 1.65 -7.23 9.75
CA TYR A 109 3.04 -7.65 9.92
C TYR A 109 3.24 -8.93 10.75
N GLU A 110 2.46 -9.08 11.84
CA GLU A 110 2.52 -10.21 12.77
C GLU A 110 1.92 -11.52 12.22
N GLN A 111 1.31 -11.48 11.04
CA GLN A 111 0.75 -12.68 10.42
C GLN A 111 1.82 -13.73 10.13
N ARG A 112 1.46 -15.00 10.36
CA ARG A 112 2.34 -16.12 10.10
C ARG A 112 2.53 -16.33 8.59
N LYS A 113 3.76 -16.67 8.20
CA LYS A 113 4.08 -17.05 6.81
C LYS A 113 3.14 -18.14 6.31
N GLY A 114 2.62 -17.97 5.09
CA GLY A 114 1.59 -18.84 4.50
C GLY A 114 0.14 -18.48 4.88
N LYS A 115 -0.06 -17.51 5.78
CA LYS A 115 -1.37 -16.92 6.12
C LYS A 115 -1.40 -15.40 5.89
N TRP A 116 -0.39 -14.87 5.22
CA TRP A 116 -0.30 -13.47 4.85
C TRP A 116 -1.46 -13.03 3.98
N GLN A 117 -2.13 -11.98 4.43
CA GLN A 117 -3.15 -11.26 3.69
C GLN A 117 -2.48 -10.12 2.95
N LEU A 118 -2.88 -9.90 1.69
CA LEU A 118 -2.32 -8.80 0.92
C LEU A 118 -2.88 -7.45 1.34
N MET A 119 -4.14 -7.38 1.77
CA MET A 119 -4.83 -6.12 2.00
C MET A 119 -5.62 -6.13 3.30
N VAL A 120 -5.60 -5.00 3.99
CA VAL A 120 -6.46 -4.71 5.14
C VAL A 120 -7.07 -3.33 4.95
N GLU A 121 -8.36 -3.19 5.26
CA GLU A 121 -9.09 -1.93 5.15
C GLU A 121 -9.41 -1.35 6.51
N VAL A 122 -9.28 -0.03 6.60
CA VAL A 122 -9.75 0.78 7.72
C VAL A 122 -10.81 1.72 7.18
N ARG A 123 -12.04 1.56 7.65
CA ARG A 123 -13.21 2.39 7.30
C ARG A 123 -13.70 3.08 8.57
N GLU A 124 -14.51 4.13 8.42
CA GLU A 124 -15.26 4.70 9.56
C GLU A 124 -16.33 3.71 10.06
#